data_AF-U9W0C1-F1
#
_entry.id   AF-U9W0C1-F1
#
_cell.length_a   1.000
_cell.length_b   1.000
_cell.length_c   1.000
_cell.angle_alpha   90.00
_cell.angle_beta   90.00
_cell.angle_gamma   90.00
#
_symmetry.space_group_name_H-M   'P 1'
#
loop_
_entity.id
_entity.type
_entity.pdbx_description
1 polymer ?
#
loop_
_entity_poly.entity_id
_entity_poly.type
_entity_poly.pdbx_seq_one_letter_code
_entity_poly.pdbx_strand_id
1 'polypeptide(L)'
;MASGKTHDRASKWVAIAAGSIVGSLCVDNDQLVVLATVTTLVTWAWGLFLSPDLDLAESPRGCNAKRRWGLLSAYWVPYGKAFKHRGMSHWLIVGTATRLVYGLWPLVLWAWETGSMEIVWFVFACGCVSDATHLVLDYWG
;
A
#
# COMPACT_ATOMS: atom_id res chain seq x y z
N MET A 1 -18.88 -2.29 -4.33
CA MET A 1 -17.65 -1.59 -3.92
C MET A 1 -17.82 -1.22 -2.47
N ALA A 2 -16.97 -1.82 -1.64
CA ALA A 2 -16.95 -1.52 -0.24
C ALA A 2 -16.63 -0.03 0.00
N SER A 3 -17.11 0.51 1.11
CA SER A 3 -16.80 1.91 1.45
C SER A 3 -15.31 2.07 1.78
N GLY A 4 -14.76 3.28 1.60
CA GLY A 4 -13.38 3.57 2.04
C GLY A 4 -13.13 3.25 3.52
N LYS A 5 -14.15 3.36 4.39
CA LYS A 5 -14.05 2.93 5.79
C LYS A 5 -13.91 1.42 5.96
N THR A 6 -14.46 0.64 5.04
CA THR A 6 -14.30 -0.82 5.03
C THR A 6 -12.89 -1.19 4.59
N HIS A 7 -12.36 -0.56 3.54
CA HIS A 7 -10.97 -0.75 3.11
C HIS A 7 -9.96 -0.35 4.20
N ASP A 8 -10.19 0.77 4.89
CA ASP A 8 -9.32 1.20 6.00
C ASP A 8 -9.32 0.18 7.15
N ARG A 9 -10.49 -0.37 7.49
CA ARG A 9 -10.62 -1.42 8.52
C ARG A 9 -9.93 -2.71 8.09
N ALA A 10 -10.08 -3.11 6.82
CA ALA A 10 -9.44 -4.30 6.28
C ALA A 10 -7.92 -4.16 6.28
N SER A 11 -7.40 -3.01 5.82
CA SER A 11 -5.96 -2.70 5.83
C SER A 11 -5.35 -2.86 7.21
N LYS A 12 -6.05 -2.41 8.26
CA LYS A 12 -5.61 -2.58 9.65
C LYS A 12 -5.51 -4.06 10.06
N TRP A 13 -6.54 -4.85 9.77
CA TRP A 13 -6.55 -6.27 10.16
C TRP A 13 -5.54 -7.10 9.38
N VAL A 14 -5.37 -6.82 8.10
CA VAL A 14 -4.36 -7.45 7.24
C VAL A 14 -2.96 -7.14 7.74
N ALA A 15 -2.70 -5.89 8.11
CA ALA A 15 -1.43 -5.49 8.69
C ALA A 15 -1.11 -6.21 10.00
N ILE A 16 -2.09 -6.31 10.91
CA ILE A 16 -1.94 -7.07 12.17
C ILE A 16 -1.65 -8.54 11.85
N ALA A 17 -2.40 -9.15 10.95
CA ALA A 17 -2.20 -10.56 10.58
C ALA A 17 -0.81 -10.80 9.97
N ALA A 18 -0.37 -9.95 9.03
CA ALA A 18 0.96 -10.04 8.42
C ALA A 18 2.07 -9.90 9.48
N GLY A 19 1.94 -8.91 10.37
CA GLY A 19 2.84 -8.73 11.50
C GLY A 19 2.88 -9.92 12.44
N SER A 20 1.74 -10.49 12.81
CA SER A 20 1.65 -11.67 13.68
C SER A 20 2.23 -12.93 13.04
N ILE A 21 2.12 -13.10 11.73
CA ILE A 21 2.74 -14.22 11.00
C ILE A 21 4.27 -14.11 11.03
N VAL A 22 4.82 -12.92 10.80
CA VAL A 22 6.27 -12.70 10.97
C VAL A 22 6.65 -12.87 12.44
N GLY A 23 5.82 -12.33 13.34
CA GLY A 23 5.93 -12.38 14.79
C GLY A 23 6.03 -13.79 15.36
N SER A 24 5.28 -14.75 14.82
CA SER A 24 5.29 -16.14 15.30
C SER A 24 6.60 -16.87 15.01
N LEU A 25 7.41 -16.35 14.08
CA LEU A 25 8.76 -16.84 13.82
C LEU A 25 9.79 -16.30 14.84
N CYS A 26 9.40 -15.35 15.69
CA CYS A 26 10.30 -14.55 16.53
C CYS A 26 10.58 -15.14 17.92
N VAL A 27 10.65 -16.47 18.09
CA VAL A 27 10.96 -17.05 19.41
C VAL A 27 12.36 -16.58 19.84
N ASP A 28 12.40 -15.67 20.82
CA ASP A 28 13.60 -15.08 21.44
C ASP A 28 14.56 -14.31 20.50
N ASN A 29 14.04 -13.65 19.45
CA ASN A 29 14.86 -12.84 18.53
C ASN A 29 14.33 -11.41 18.34
N ASP A 30 15.02 -10.44 18.97
CA ASP A 30 14.70 -9.01 18.90
C ASP A 30 14.65 -8.47 17.46
N GLN A 31 15.51 -8.95 16.56
CA GLN A 31 15.51 -8.52 15.16
C GLN A 31 14.24 -8.96 14.43
N LEU A 32 13.74 -10.16 14.75
CA LEU A 32 12.49 -10.65 14.17
C LEU A 32 11.27 -9.89 14.76
N VAL A 33 11.30 -9.49 16.03
CA VAL A 33 10.28 -8.61 16.63
C VAL A 33 10.24 -7.24 15.93
N VAL A 34 11.41 -6.67 15.65
CA VAL A 34 11.51 -5.43 14.86
C VAL A 34 10.94 -5.64 13.46
N LEU A 35 11.29 -6.73 12.79
CA LEU A 35 10.77 -7.04 11.45
C LEU A 35 9.24 -7.20 11.45
N ALA A 36 8.67 -7.88 12.44
CA ALA A 36 7.21 -8.03 12.61
C ALA A 36 6.52 -6.66 12.80
N THR A 37 7.13 -5.80 13.61
CA THR A 37 6.64 -4.44 13.84
C THR A 37 6.68 -3.61 12.56
N VAL A 38 7.82 -3.61 11.85
CA VAL A 38 7.99 -2.89 10.58
C VAL A 38 7.02 -3.44 9.52
N THR A 39 6.82 -4.75 9.43
CA THR A 39 5.86 -5.39 8.52
C THR A 39 4.43 -4.89 8.78
N THR A 40 4.03 -4.83 10.05
CA THR A 40 2.72 -4.30 10.45
C THR A 40 2.56 -2.85 10.00
N LEU A 41 3.53 -1.99 10.32
CA LEU A 41 3.45 -0.56 10.05
C LEU A 41 3.45 -0.26 8.55
N VAL A 42 4.34 -0.91 7.78
CA VAL A 42 4.44 -0.69 6.33
C VAL A 42 3.20 -1.21 5.61
N THR A 43 2.69 -2.40 5.95
CA THR A 43 1.46 -2.95 5.35
C THR A 43 0.25 -2.07 5.64
N TRP A 44 0.14 -1.55 6.87
CA TRP A 44 -0.94 -0.67 7.26
C TRP A 44 -0.85 0.69 6.58
N ALA A 45 0.32 1.31 6.59
CA ALA A 45 0.56 2.59 5.93
C ALA A 45 0.30 2.51 4.42
N TRP A 46 0.71 1.41 3.78
CA TRP A 46 0.40 1.16 2.37
C TRP A 46 -1.11 1.18 2.11
N GLY A 47 -1.89 0.40 2.87
CA GLY A 47 -3.34 0.33 2.67
C GLY A 47 -4.06 1.65 2.95
N LEU A 48 -3.52 2.50 3.82
CA LEU A 48 -4.10 3.81 4.12
C LEU A 48 -3.76 4.89 3.10
N PHE A 49 -2.50 4.95 2.64
CA PHE A 49 -1.98 6.06 1.85
C PHE A 49 -1.76 5.73 0.38
N LEU A 50 -1.52 4.46 0.06
CA LEU A 50 -1.14 3.96 -1.26
C LEU A 50 -2.13 2.91 -1.76
N SER A 51 -3.42 3.02 -1.43
CA SER A 51 -4.46 2.06 -1.86
C SER A 51 -4.77 2.15 -3.37
N PRO A 52 -5.41 1.11 -3.95
CA PRO A 52 -5.74 1.10 -5.38
C PRO A 52 -6.61 2.28 -5.80
N ASP A 53 -7.49 2.73 -4.90
CA ASP A 53 -8.41 3.88 -5.09
C ASP A 53 -7.71 5.22 -5.32
N LEU A 54 -6.39 5.30 -5.26
CA LEU A 54 -5.66 6.47 -5.76
C LEU A 54 -5.89 6.70 -7.26
N ASP A 55 -6.39 5.71 -7.99
CA ASP A 55 -6.93 5.87 -9.34
C ASP A 55 -8.23 6.71 -9.42
N LEU A 56 -8.84 7.05 -8.28
CA LEU A 56 -9.95 8.00 -8.16
C LEU A 56 -9.49 9.39 -7.71
N ALA A 57 -8.17 9.66 -7.70
CA ALA A 57 -7.62 10.88 -7.14
C ALA A 57 -8.01 12.16 -7.91
N GLU A 58 -8.38 12.06 -9.17
CA GLU A 58 -8.91 13.12 -10.02
C GLU A 58 -10.39 13.43 -9.76
N SER A 59 -11.15 12.50 -9.17
CA SER A 59 -12.57 12.67 -8.88
C SER A 59 -12.83 13.82 -7.89
N PRO A 60 -13.90 14.63 -8.08
CA PRO A 60 -14.28 15.69 -7.15
C PRO A 60 -14.53 15.20 -5.71
N ARG A 61 -15.03 13.97 -5.56
CA ARG A 61 -15.25 13.34 -4.25
C ARG A 61 -13.95 12.78 -3.64
N GLY A 62 -12.96 12.50 -4.49
CA GLY A 62 -11.71 11.84 -4.13
C GLY A 62 -11.90 10.46 -3.48
N CYS A 63 -10.84 9.98 -2.85
CA CYS A 63 -10.83 8.75 -2.05
C CYS A 63 -10.19 9.01 -0.67
N ASN A 64 -10.35 8.08 0.26
CA ASN A 64 -9.76 8.23 1.59
C ASN A 64 -8.22 8.30 1.54
N ALA A 65 -7.58 7.50 0.68
CA ALA A 65 -6.13 7.53 0.50
C ALA A 65 -5.65 8.91 0.07
N LYS A 66 -6.21 9.49 -1.00
CA LYS A 66 -5.91 10.87 -1.44
C LYS A 66 -6.05 11.88 -0.31
N ARG A 67 -7.15 11.81 0.47
CA ARG A 67 -7.41 12.77 1.56
C ARG A 67 -6.33 12.76 2.64
N ARG A 68 -5.71 11.61 2.91
CA ARG A 68 -4.65 11.49 3.93
C ARG A 68 -3.34 12.17 3.54
N TRP A 69 -3.10 12.38 2.24
CA TRP A 69 -1.94 13.15 1.78
C TRP A 69 -2.08 14.66 2.04
N GLY A 70 -3.27 15.15 2.39
CA GLY A 70 -3.51 16.56 2.68
C GLY A 70 -3.10 17.45 1.50
N LEU A 71 -2.19 18.40 1.73
CA LEU A 71 -1.69 19.30 0.68
C LEU A 71 -0.93 18.57 -0.44
N LEU A 72 -0.27 17.44 -0.12
CA LEU A 72 0.45 16.63 -1.11
C LEU A 72 -0.50 15.80 -1.99
N SER A 73 -1.82 15.83 -1.75
CA SER A 73 -2.80 15.07 -2.52
C SER A 73 -2.88 15.46 -4.00
N ALA A 74 -2.44 16.69 -4.35
CA ALA A 74 -2.35 17.14 -5.74
C ALA A 74 -1.39 16.27 -6.57
N TYR A 75 -0.37 15.68 -5.92
CA TYR A 75 0.58 14.76 -6.55
C TYR A 75 -0.11 13.55 -7.17
N TRP A 76 -1.25 13.11 -6.62
CA TRP A 76 -1.96 11.93 -7.10
C TRP A 76 -2.96 12.22 -8.22
N VAL A 77 -3.26 13.49 -8.51
CA VAL A 77 -4.22 13.85 -9.56
C VAL A 77 -3.79 13.36 -10.95
N PRO A 78 -2.52 13.48 -11.38
CA PRO A 78 -2.09 12.91 -12.66
C PRO A 78 -2.18 11.38 -12.69
N TYR A 79 -1.91 10.71 -11.55
CA TYR A 79 -2.09 9.26 -11.43
C TYR A 79 -3.54 8.85 -11.68
N GLY A 80 -4.50 9.47 -10.99
CA GLY A 80 -5.93 9.20 -11.21
C GLY A 80 -6.41 9.49 -12.63
N LYS A 81 -5.86 10.53 -13.29
CA LYS A 81 -6.14 10.80 -14.71
C LYS A 81 -5.59 9.72 -15.65
N ALA A 82 -4.46 9.11 -15.31
CA ALA A 82 -3.78 8.13 -16.15
C ALA A 82 -4.37 6.72 -16.02
N PHE A 83 -4.84 6.34 -14.83
CA PHE A 83 -5.36 5.01 -14.55
C PHE A 83 -6.88 5.02 -14.41
N LYS A 84 -7.57 4.25 -15.24
CA LYS A 84 -9.01 4.03 -15.07
C LYS A 84 -9.25 3.22 -13.80
N HIS A 85 -10.28 3.61 -13.06
CA HIS A 85 -10.71 2.85 -11.90
C HIS A 85 -11.03 1.39 -12.24
N ARG A 86 -10.49 0.44 -11.47
CA ARG A 86 -10.52 -1.02 -11.74
C ARG A 86 -9.74 -1.46 -13.00
N GLY A 87 -8.85 -0.62 -13.50
CA GLY A 87 -7.90 -0.93 -14.57
C GLY A 87 -6.61 -1.53 -14.02
N MET A 88 -5.46 -1.10 -14.56
CA MET A 88 -4.15 -1.61 -14.15
C MET A 88 -3.80 -1.32 -12.68
N SER A 89 -4.35 -0.27 -12.08
CA SER A 89 -4.24 0.06 -10.65
C SER A 89 -4.79 -1.04 -9.74
N HIS A 90 -5.76 -1.83 -10.23
CA HIS A 90 -6.40 -2.94 -9.52
C HIS A 90 -5.82 -4.31 -9.87
N TRP A 91 -4.77 -4.36 -10.68
CA TRP A 91 -4.00 -5.60 -10.82
C TRP A 91 -3.05 -5.68 -9.64
N LEU A 92 -3.00 -6.83 -8.95
CA LEU A 92 -2.23 -6.97 -7.72
C LEU A 92 -0.77 -6.52 -7.90
N ILE A 93 -0.02 -7.20 -8.77
CA ILE A 93 1.40 -6.91 -8.96
C ILE A 93 1.61 -5.57 -9.66
N VAL A 94 0.89 -5.34 -10.77
CA VAL A 94 1.10 -4.16 -11.62
C VAL A 94 0.68 -2.88 -10.91
N GLY A 95 -0.49 -2.89 -10.26
CA GLY A 95 -1.01 -1.74 -9.53
C GLY A 95 -0.16 -1.38 -8.31
N THR A 96 0.33 -2.37 -7.55
CA THR A 96 1.28 -2.11 -6.46
C THR A 96 2.58 -1.52 -7.01
N ALA A 97 3.11 -2.07 -8.11
CA ALA A 97 4.34 -1.59 -8.74
C ALA A 97 4.22 -0.16 -9.28
N THR A 98 3.11 0.19 -9.94
CA THR A 98 2.90 1.55 -10.45
C THR A 98 2.82 2.55 -9.31
N ARG A 99 2.19 2.23 -8.18
CA ARG A 99 2.14 3.11 -7.00
C ARG A 99 3.49 3.22 -6.30
N LEU A 100 4.28 2.15 -6.26
CA LEU A 100 5.65 2.20 -5.74
C LEU A 100 6.53 3.12 -6.59
N VAL A 101 6.53 2.92 -7.91
CA VAL A 101 7.33 3.72 -8.84
C VAL A 101 6.83 5.16 -8.89
N TYR A 102 5.51 5.39 -8.96
CA TYR A 102 4.97 6.74 -9.05
C TYR A 102 5.02 7.49 -7.70
N GLY A 103 4.55 6.86 -6.63
CA GLY A 103 4.39 7.46 -5.31
C GLY A 103 5.67 7.53 -4.49
N LEU A 104 6.55 6.54 -4.66
CA LEU A 104 7.74 6.34 -3.84
C LEU A 104 9.02 6.27 -4.70
N TRP A 105 9.06 6.92 -5.87
CA TRP A 105 10.29 7.00 -6.66
C TRP A 105 11.52 7.48 -5.87
N PRO A 106 11.44 8.40 -4.87
CA PRO A 106 12.63 8.77 -4.11
C PRO A 106 13.19 7.61 -3.30
N LEU A 107 12.33 6.74 -2.76
CA LEU A 107 12.75 5.52 -2.07
C LEU A 107 13.44 4.56 -3.04
N VAL A 108 12.88 4.39 -4.25
CA VAL A 108 13.45 3.53 -5.28
C VAL A 108 14.83 4.05 -5.73
N LEU A 109 14.97 5.35 -5.96
CA LEU A 109 16.25 5.95 -6.35
C LEU A 109 17.29 5.85 -5.23
N TRP A 110 16.91 6.18 -3.99
CA TRP A 110 17.81 6.05 -2.85
C TRP A 110 18.31 4.61 -2.69
N ALA A 111 17.39 3.63 -2.72
CA ALA A 111 17.75 2.22 -2.60
C ALA A 111 18.62 1.74 -3.76
N TRP A 112 18.42 2.26 -4.98
CA TRP A 112 19.28 1.98 -6.11
C TRP A 112 20.70 2.51 -5.89
N GLU A 113 20.84 3.76 -5.43
CA GLU A 113 22.13 4.42 -5.19
C GLU A 113 22.92 3.76 -4.04
N THR A 114 22.24 3.29 -3.00
CA THR A 114 22.89 2.64 -1.84
C THR A 114 23.03 1.13 -1.99
N GLY A 115 22.46 0.53 -3.03
CA GLY A 115 22.40 -0.92 -3.21
C GLY A 115 21.42 -1.63 -2.28
N SER A 116 20.46 -0.91 -1.67
CA SER A 116 19.50 -1.39 -0.67
C SER A 116 18.14 -1.80 -1.27
N MET A 117 18.15 -2.46 -2.43
CA MET A 117 16.93 -2.81 -3.17
C MET A 117 16.01 -3.79 -2.42
N GLU A 118 16.52 -4.53 -1.43
CA GLU A 118 15.74 -5.36 -0.52
C GLU A 118 14.66 -4.58 0.23
N ILE A 119 14.90 -3.30 0.53
CA ILE A 119 13.90 -2.43 1.18
C ILE A 119 12.74 -2.15 0.22
N VAL A 120 13.02 -1.91 -1.05
CA VAL A 120 12.00 -1.69 -2.09
C VAL A 120 11.16 -2.95 -2.28
N TRP A 121 11.82 -4.12 -2.36
CA TRP A 121 11.13 -5.41 -2.46
C TRP A 121 10.28 -5.72 -1.23
N PHE A 122 10.76 -5.38 -0.04
CA PHE A 122 10.01 -5.53 1.20
C PHE A 122 8.75 -4.65 1.22
N VAL A 123 8.87 -3.37 0.84
CA VAL A 123 7.73 -2.45 0.75
C VAL A 123 6.74 -2.91 -0.32
N PHE A 124 7.24 -3.38 -1.47
CA PHE A 124 6.42 -3.95 -2.53
C PHE A 124 5.63 -5.18 -2.06
N ALA A 125 6.27 -6.09 -1.33
CA ALA A 125 5.61 -7.27 -0.78
C ALA A 125 4.52 -6.91 0.24
N CYS A 126 4.82 -6.00 1.18
CA CYS A 126 3.82 -5.46 2.11
C CYS A 126 2.64 -4.79 1.37
N GLY A 127 2.94 -4.07 0.29
CA GLY A 127 1.94 -3.46 -0.56
C GLY A 127 1.02 -4.47 -1.24
N CYS A 128 1.60 -5.53 -1.82
CA CYS A 128 0.82 -6.63 -2.40
C CYS A 128 -0.10 -7.29 -1.35
N VAL A 129 0.40 -7.55 -0.14
CA VAL A 129 -0.40 -8.15 0.94
C VAL A 129 -1.60 -7.25 1.30
N SER A 130 -1.35 -5.94 1.41
CA SER A 130 -2.39 -4.95 1.69
C SER A 130 -3.43 -4.87 0.55
N ASP A 131 -2.94 -4.77 -0.70
CA ASP A 131 -3.78 -4.62 -1.89
C ASP A 131 -4.61 -5.87 -2.18
N ALA A 132 -4.11 -7.08 -1.93
CA ALA A 132 -4.86 -8.31 -2.16
C ALA A 132 -6.22 -8.29 -1.45
N THR A 133 -6.26 -7.82 -0.21
CA THR A 133 -7.52 -7.71 0.54
C THR A 133 -8.40 -6.58 0.03
N HIS A 134 -7.82 -5.45 -0.36
CA HIS A 134 -8.57 -4.35 -0.97
C HIS A 134 -9.28 -4.82 -2.25
N LEU A 135 -8.55 -5.52 -3.13
CA LEU A 135 -9.07 -6.02 -4.39
C LEU A 135 -10.18 -7.04 -4.17
N VAL A 136 -10.03 -7.97 -3.22
CA VAL A 136 -11.09 -8.92 -2.87
C VAL A 136 -12.36 -8.17 -2.46
N LEU A 137 -12.25 -7.13 -1.63
CA LEU A 137 -13.41 -6.33 -1.21
C LEU A 137 -14.05 -5.54 -2.35
N ASP A 138 -13.28 -5.17 -3.38
CA ASP A 138 -13.81 -4.44 -4.53
C ASP A 138 -14.56 -5.33 -5.52
N TYR A 139 -14.15 -6.58 -5.66
CA TYR A 139 -14.79 -7.55 -6.56
C TYR A 139 -15.93 -8.34 -5.89
N TRP A 140 -15.87 -8.55 -4.57
CA TRP A 140 -16.76 -9.48 -3.86
C TRP A 140 -17.50 -8.88 -2.65
N GLY A 141 -17.33 -7.58 -2.38
CA GLY A 141 -17.90 -6.87 -1.22
C GLY A 141 -18.89 -5.75 -1.52
#